data_AF-A0A1Q7N1P8-F1
#
_entry.id   AF-A0A1Q7N1P8-F1
#
_cell.length_a   1.000
_cell.length_b   1.000
_cell.length_c   1.000
_cell.angle_alpha   90.00
_cell.angle_beta   90.00
_cell.angle_gamma   90.00
#
_symmetry.space_group_name_H-M   'P 1'
#
loop_
_entity.id
_entity.type
_entity.pdbx_description
1 polymer ?
#
loop_
_entity_poly.entity_id
_entity_poly.type
_entity_poly.pdbx_seq_one_letter_code
_entity_poly.pdbx_strand_id
1 'polypeptide(L)'
;MIIFADNHPSNNAAWKTKSERWGFTVRELAVPNPHPGADYHVDAVTKAITSRTRLVAITHVTTTNGDLFPAKEICRVARERGVLCHLDGAQSFGLVDVDLGDIKPDFYGGSGHKWPCGPKPPRVAALFQHARGDRSDRGRHQALHGRGLGTAA
;
A
#
# COMPACT_ATOMS: atom_id res chain seq x y z
N MET A 1 7.02 6.67 1.11
CA MET A 1 5.78 5.90 0.87
C MET A 1 4.58 6.83 0.86
N ILE A 2 3.42 6.36 0.40
CA ILE A 2 2.17 7.12 0.33
C ILE A 2 1.13 6.48 1.24
N ILE A 3 0.40 7.30 2.00
CA ILE A 3 -0.82 6.93 2.76
C ILE A 3 -1.91 7.97 2.50
N PHE A 4 -3.15 7.64 2.84
CA PHE A 4 -4.23 8.61 2.95
C PHE A 4 -4.44 9.03 4.41
N ALA A 5 -4.81 10.30 4.61
CA ALA A 5 -5.10 10.86 5.94
C ALA A 5 -6.21 10.08 6.66
N ASP A 6 -7.22 9.62 5.91
CA ASP A 6 -8.39 8.91 6.42
C ASP A 6 -8.22 7.38 6.53
N ASN A 7 -6.99 6.88 6.33
CA ASN A 7 -6.68 5.51 6.74
C ASN A 7 -6.94 5.33 8.23
N HIS A 8 -7.26 4.10 8.65
CA HIS A 8 -7.42 3.82 10.08
C HIS A 8 -6.18 4.27 10.87
N PRO A 9 -6.34 4.90 12.06
CA PRO A 9 -5.22 5.46 12.81
C PRO A 9 -4.08 4.48 13.06
N SER A 10 -4.38 3.19 13.29
CA SER A 10 -3.35 2.16 13.48
C SER A 10 -2.51 1.90 12.23
N ASN A 11 -3.11 1.96 11.04
CA ASN A 11 -2.41 1.81 9.77
C ASN A 11 -1.44 3.00 9.58
N ASN A 12 -1.93 4.22 9.77
CA ASN A 12 -1.09 5.43 9.65
C ASN A 12 0.01 5.51 10.71
N ALA A 13 -0.31 5.24 11.99
CA ALA A 13 0.66 5.26 13.07
C ALA A 13 1.79 4.24 12.84
N ALA A 14 1.46 3.02 12.41
CA ALA A 14 2.46 2.00 12.12
C ALA A 14 3.51 2.47 11.11
N TRP A 15 3.08 3.19 10.06
CA TRP A 15 4.01 3.72 9.07
C TRP A 15 4.76 4.96 9.52
N LYS A 16 4.11 5.88 10.23
CA LYS A 16 4.76 7.09 10.77
C LYS A 16 5.87 6.72 11.76
N THR A 17 5.60 5.85 12.73
CA THR A 17 6.62 5.38 13.69
C THR A 17 7.76 4.62 13.00
N LYS A 18 7.47 3.79 12.00
CA LYS A 18 8.53 3.11 11.22
C LYS A 18 9.36 4.09 10.40
N SER A 19 8.75 5.18 9.93
CA SER A 19 9.42 6.22 9.16
C SER A 19 10.47 6.95 9.98
N GLU A 20 10.16 7.24 11.25
CA GLU A 20 11.11 7.81 12.22
C GLU A 20 12.23 6.83 12.54
N ARG A 21 11.89 5.54 12.72
CA ARG A 21 12.87 4.50 13.04
C ARG A 21 13.85 4.19 11.89
N TRP A 22 13.38 4.24 10.64
CA TRP A 22 14.13 3.77 9.47
C TRP A 22 14.46 4.88 8.46
N GLY A 23 14.11 6.13 8.75
CA GLY A 23 14.52 7.31 7.98
C GLY A 23 13.89 7.45 6.59
N PHE A 24 12.73 6.83 6.33
CA PHE A 24 12.01 7.03 5.06
C PHE A 24 10.94 8.11 5.19
N THR A 25 10.57 8.77 4.10
CA THR A 25 9.50 9.79 4.12
C THR A 25 8.11 9.16 3.95
N VAL A 26 7.14 9.63 4.73
CA VAL A 26 5.71 9.35 4.55
C VAL A 26 5.04 10.57 3.93
N ARG A 27 4.46 10.40 2.73
CA ARG A 27 3.61 11.41 2.10
C ARG A 27 2.16 11.06 2.37
N GLU A 28 1.46 11.94 3.07
CA GLU A 28 0.05 11.78 3.37
C GLU A 28 -0.80 12.54 2.34
N LEU A 29 -1.83 11.88 1.81
CA LEU A 29 -2.78 12.43 0.86
C LEU A 29 -4.09 12.77 1.56
N ALA A 30 -4.63 13.95 1.28
CA ALA A 30 -5.93 14.36 1.78
C ALA A 30 -7.06 13.50 1.20
N VAL A 31 -8.12 13.34 1.99
CA VAL A 31 -9.38 12.71 1.59
C VAL A 31 -10.45 13.77 1.80
N PRO A 32 -10.84 14.51 0.74
CA PRO A 32 -11.94 15.47 0.86
C PRO A 32 -13.22 14.71 1.22
N ASN A 33 -14.05 15.28 2.08
CA ASN A 33 -15.37 14.76 2.42
C ASN A 33 -16.40 15.89 2.29
N PRO A 34 -17.38 15.79 1.37
CA PRO A 34 -17.57 14.69 0.42
C PRO A 34 -16.43 14.62 -0.62
N HIS A 35 -16.04 13.39 -1.01
CA HIS A 35 -15.05 13.21 -2.06
C HIS A 35 -15.70 13.40 -3.44
N PRO A 36 -15.00 13.95 -4.44
CA PRO A 36 -15.59 14.29 -5.75
C PRO A 36 -15.76 13.08 -6.68
N GLY A 37 -15.85 11.86 -6.13
CA GLY A 37 -15.87 10.59 -6.87
C GLY A 37 -14.65 9.70 -6.60
N ALA A 38 -14.72 8.43 -7.01
CA ALA A 38 -13.67 7.44 -6.74
C ALA A 38 -12.36 7.77 -7.48
N ASP A 39 -12.46 8.27 -8.72
CA ASP A 39 -11.31 8.59 -9.58
C ASP A 39 -10.34 9.59 -8.93
N TYR A 40 -10.84 10.46 -8.05
CA TYR A 40 -10.00 11.37 -7.27
C TYR A 40 -8.89 10.65 -6.50
N HIS A 41 -9.20 9.52 -5.85
CA HIS A 41 -8.21 8.77 -5.08
C HIS A 41 -7.16 8.13 -5.97
N VAL A 42 -7.58 7.62 -7.14
CA VAL A 42 -6.67 7.04 -8.14
C VAL A 42 -5.74 8.13 -8.67
N ASP A 43 -6.28 9.29 -9.02
CA ASP A 43 -5.54 10.46 -9.49
C ASP A 43 -4.54 10.97 -8.45
N ALA A 44 -4.97 11.07 -7.19
CA ALA A 44 -4.14 11.53 -6.09
C ALA A 44 -2.92 10.61 -5.91
N VAL A 45 -3.12 9.29 -5.94
CA VAL A 45 -2.01 8.32 -5.89
C VAL A 45 -1.13 8.44 -7.13
N THR A 46 -1.73 8.49 -8.32
CA THR A 46 -1.04 8.61 -9.61
C THR A 46 -0.12 9.83 -9.65
N LYS A 47 -0.59 10.99 -9.18
CA LYS A 47 0.20 12.23 -9.11
C LYS A 47 1.23 12.20 -8.00
N ALA A 48 0.99 11.43 -6.94
CA ALA A 48 1.88 11.36 -5.78
C ALA A 48 3.06 10.39 -5.93
N ILE A 49 2.94 9.37 -6.80
CA ILE A 49 4.02 8.41 -7.06
C ILE A 49 5.21 9.10 -7.74
N THR A 50 6.40 8.85 -7.20
CA THR A 50 7.69 9.31 -7.73
C THR A 50 8.64 8.11 -7.87
N SER A 51 9.82 8.32 -8.47
CA SER A 51 10.89 7.30 -8.52
C SER A 51 11.39 6.82 -7.15
N ARG A 52 11.12 7.58 -6.08
CA ARG A 52 11.44 7.21 -4.68
C ARG A 52 10.30 6.48 -3.96
N THR A 53 9.11 6.44 -4.55
CA THR A 53 7.97 5.74 -3.94
C THR A 53 8.21 4.23 -4.00
N ARG A 54 8.02 3.55 -2.87
CA ARG A 54 8.19 2.08 -2.74
C ARG A 54 6.93 1.36 -2.32
N LEU A 55 6.04 2.05 -1.62
CA LEU A 55 4.80 1.51 -1.06
C LEU A 55 3.69 2.58 -1.10
N VAL A 56 2.48 2.15 -1.44
CA VAL A 56 1.21 2.82 -1.15
C VAL A 56 0.45 1.97 -0.13
N ALA A 57 0.03 2.56 0.99
CA ALA A 57 -0.80 1.88 1.99
C ALA A 57 -2.16 2.58 2.09
N ILE A 58 -3.22 1.83 1.79
CA ILE A 58 -4.60 2.34 1.73
C ILE A 58 -5.51 1.47 2.59
N THR A 59 -6.61 2.06 3.04
CA THR A 59 -7.73 1.35 3.67
C THR A 59 -8.79 1.09 2.60
N HIS A 60 -9.37 -0.11 2.57
CA HIS A 60 -10.36 -0.48 1.56
C HIS A 60 -11.71 0.20 1.84
N VAL A 61 -12.15 0.18 3.10
CA VAL A 61 -13.35 0.86 3.57
C VAL A 61 -12.97 1.69 4.80
N THR A 62 -13.17 3.00 4.74
CA THR A 62 -12.80 3.88 5.86
C THR A 62 -13.71 3.62 7.07
N THR A 63 -13.18 3.82 8.27
CA THR A 63 -13.98 3.66 9.51
C THR A 63 -14.72 4.95 9.88
N THR A 64 -14.32 6.08 9.33
CA THR A 64 -14.79 7.44 9.67
C THR A 64 -16.06 7.82 8.91
N ASN A 65 -16.06 7.70 7.59
CA ASN A 65 -17.20 8.08 6.73
C ASN A 65 -17.76 6.93 5.89
N GLY A 66 -17.11 5.75 5.85
CA GLY A 66 -17.60 4.56 5.16
C GLY A 66 -17.29 4.50 3.67
N ASP A 67 -16.39 5.35 3.18
CA ASP A 67 -15.99 5.38 1.77
C ASP A 67 -15.31 4.08 1.36
N LEU A 68 -15.79 3.49 0.26
CA LEU A 68 -15.15 2.36 -0.41
C LEU A 68 -14.12 2.88 -1.43
N PHE A 69 -12.84 2.67 -1.14
CA PHE A 69 -11.75 3.13 -2.00
C PHE A 69 -11.63 2.26 -3.25
N PRO A 70 -11.29 2.84 -4.43
CA PRO A 70 -11.05 2.11 -5.68
C PRO A 70 -9.72 1.32 -5.64
N ALA A 71 -9.71 0.27 -4.83
CA ALA A 71 -8.50 -0.46 -4.47
C ALA A 71 -7.85 -1.15 -5.68
N LYS A 72 -8.67 -1.67 -6.60
CA LYS A 72 -8.21 -2.33 -7.84
C LYS A 72 -7.41 -1.36 -8.71
N GLU A 73 -7.95 -0.18 -8.96
CA GLU A 73 -7.36 0.85 -9.80
C GLU A 73 -6.07 1.39 -9.16
N ILE A 74 -6.09 1.64 -7.84
CA ILE A 74 -4.89 2.06 -7.10
C ILE A 74 -3.80 0.98 -7.16
N CYS A 75 -4.15 -0.29 -6.94
CA CYS A 75 -3.20 -1.40 -7.02
C CYS A 75 -2.63 -1.58 -8.44
N ARG A 76 -3.46 -1.37 -9.48
CA ARG A 76 -3.03 -1.38 -10.88
C ARG A 76 -1.99 -0.30 -11.16
N VAL A 77 -2.29 0.97 -10.85
CA VAL A 77 -1.36 2.09 -11.09
C VAL A 77 -0.05 1.92 -10.31
N ALA A 78 -0.14 1.50 -9.05
CA ALA A 78 1.06 1.25 -8.25
C ALA A 78 1.91 0.13 -8.86
N ARG A 79 1.28 -0.96 -9.31
CA ARG A 79 1.97 -2.09 -9.97
C ARG A 79 2.67 -1.67 -11.25
N GLU A 80 2.00 -0.93 -12.13
CA GLU A 80 2.57 -0.40 -13.38
C GLU A 80 3.85 0.41 -13.12
N ARG A 81 3.93 1.06 -11.96
CA ARG A 81 5.07 1.88 -11.53
C ARG A 81 6.06 1.14 -10.63
N GLY A 82 5.92 -0.18 -10.46
CA GLY A 82 6.80 -0.98 -9.61
C GLY A 82 6.65 -0.70 -8.10
N VAL A 83 5.58 -0.03 -7.68
CA VAL A 83 5.28 0.31 -6.28
C VAL A 83 4.47 -0.82 -5.64
N LEU A 84 4.76 -1.15 -4.38
CA LEU A 84 3.99 -2.11 -3.59
C LEU A 84 2.67 -1.49 -3.11
N CYS A 85 1.64 -2.29 -2.93
CA CYS A 85 0.35 -1.91 -2.34
C CYS A 85 0.04 -2.74 -1.10
N HIS A 86 -0.19 -2.05 0.01
CA HIS A 86 -0.79 -2.62 1.21
C HIS A 86 -2.24 -2.16 1.31
N LEU A 87 -3.17 -3.10 1.38
CA LEU A 87 -4.60 -2.87 1.51
C LEU A 87 -5.07 -3.31 2.91
N ASP A 88 -5.44 -2.35 3.75
CA ASP A 88 -6.10 -2.59 5.04
C ASP A 88 -7.58 -2.85 4.78
N GLY A 89 -7.97 -4.11 4.99
CA GLY A 89 -9.31 -4.61 4.81
C GLY A 89 -10.07 -4.84 6.12
N ALA A 90 -9.69 -4.19 7.22
CA ALA A 90 -10.36 -4.42 8.50
C ALA A 90 -11.88 -4.17 8.44
N GLN A 91 -12.34 -3.19 7.67
CA GLN A 91 -13.77 -2.91 7.49
C GLN A 91 -14.39 -3.56 6.25
N SER A 92 -13.60 -4.13 5.33
CA SER A 92 -14.13 -4.77 4.12
C SER A 92 -14.19 -6.29 4.24
N PHE A 93 -13.24 -6.91 4.94
CA PHE A 93 -13.19 -8.36 5.14
C PHE A 93 -14.43 -8.85 5.91
N GLY A 94 -15.27 -9.65 5.24
CA GLY A 94 -16.53 -10.17 5.77
C GLY A 94 -17.71 -9.21 5.65
N LEU A 95 -17.53 -7.99 5.11
CA LEU A 95 -18.60 -7.02 4.87
C LEU A 95 -18.98 -6.92 3.39
N VAL A 96 -17.96 -6.75 2.54
CA VAL A 96 -18.14 -6.63 1.09
C VAL A 96 -17.49 -7.82 0.40
N ASP A 97 -17.87 -8.07 -0.85
CA ASP A 97 -17.19 -9.07 -1.67
C ASP A 97 -15.79 -8.58 -2.02
N VAL A 98 -14.77 -9.29 -1.55
CA VAL A 98 -13.36 -8.92 -1.74
C VAL A 98 -12.68 -9.98 -2.58
N ASP A 99 -12.55 -9.71 -3.88
CA ASP A 99 -11.76 -10.51 -4.80
C ASP A 99 -10.30 -10.05 -4.83
N LEU A 100 -9.44 -10.72 -4.05
CA LEU A 100 -8.00 -10.44 -4.05
C LEU A 100 -7.29 -10.86 -5.35
N GLY A 101 -7.90 -11.76 -6.13
CA GLY A 101 -7.43 -12.16 -7.45
C GLY A 101 -7.65 -11.07 -8.50
N ASP A 102 -8.72 -10.28 -8.37
CA ASP A 102 -9.00 -9.13 -9.22
C ASP A 102 -8.28 -7.85 -8.74
N ILE A 103 -8.38 -7.53 -7.44
CA ILE A 103 -7.76 -6.33 -6.85
C ILE A 103 -6.23 -6.42 -6.91
N LYS A 104 -5.69 -7.63 -6.66
CA LYS A 104 -4.26 -7.92 -6.61
C LYS A 104 -3.50 -6.91 -5.72
N PRO A 105 -3.74 -6.79 -4.41
CA PRO A 105 -2.82 -6.06 -3.54
C PRO A 105 -1.53 -6.88 -3.33
N ASP A 106 -0.41 -6.25 -2.96
CA ASP A 106 0.78 -7.01 -2.54
C ASP A 106 0.62 -7.57 -1.14
N PHE A 107 -0.07 -6.82 -0.28
CA PHE A 107 -0.40 -7.21 1.07
C PHE A 107 -1.87 -6.87 1.36
N TYR A 108 -2.61 -7.81 1.93
CA TYR A 108 -3.95 -7.55 2.47
C TYR A 108 -4.00 -7.90 3.95
N GLY A 109 -4.50 -6.99 4.78
CA GLY A 109 -4.71 -7.22 6.22
C GLY A 109 -6.19 -7.20 6.58
N GLY A 110 -6.71 -8.31 7.12
CA GLY A 110 -8.09 -8.41 7.60
C GLY A 110 -8.20 -8.62 9.12
N SER A 111 -9.34 -8.23 9.70
CA SER A 111 -9.63 -8.39 11.13
C SER A 111 -10.77 -9.38 11.37
N GLY A 112 -10.48 -10.50 12.06
CA GLY A 112 -11.46 -11.57 12.27
C GLY A 112 -12.57 -11.24 13.26
N HIS A 113 -12.30 -10.38 14.24
CA HIS A 113 -13.26 -10.02 15.29
C HIS A 113 -14.19 -8.86 14.90
N LYS A 114 -14.26 -8.53 13.60
CA LYS A 114 -15.18 -7.53 13.04
C LYS A 114 -16.34 -8.26 12.34
N TRP A 115 -16.55 -8.01 11.05
CA TRP A 115 -17.63 -8.61 10.27
C TRP A 115 -17.61 -10.14 10.19
N PRO A 116 -16.46 -10.83 10.27
CA PRO A 116 -16.45 -12.30 10.38
C PRO A 116 -16.93 -12.82 11.75
N CYS A 117 -17.24 -11.94 12.71
CA CYS A 117 -17.77 -12.29 14.04
C CYS A 117 -16.89 -13.26 14.85
N GLY A 118 -15.57 -13.26 14.61
CA GLY A 118 -14.61 -14.09 15.32
C GLY A 118 -14.32 -13.61 16.76
N PRO A 119 -13.71 -14.47 17.61
CA PRO A 119 -13.45 -14.15 19.01
C PRO A 119 -12.32 -13.13 19.20
N LYS A 120 -12.33 -12.46 20.37
CA LYS A 120 -11.21 -11.63 20.86
C LYS A 120 -10.24 -12.51 21.70
N PRO A 121 -8.93 -12.16 21.79
CA PRO A 121 -8.28 -10.97 21.22
C PRO A 121 -8.14 -11.04 19.69
N PRO A 122 -8.04 -9.89 19.00
CA PRO A 122 -7.88 -9.84 17.55
C PRO A 122 -6.65 -10.65 17.12
N ARG A 123 -6.85 -11.75 16.41
CA ARG A 123 -5.81 -12.28 15.53
C ARG A 123 -6.04 -11.69 14.14
N VAL A 124 -4.96 -11.35 13.43
CA VAL A 124 -5.03 -11.09 11.98
C VAL A 124 -5.68 -12.32 11.37
N ALA A 125 -6.87 -12.15 10.79
CA ALA A 125 -7.63 -13.28 10.26
C ALA A 125 -7.24 -13.62 8.82
N ALA A 126 -6.72 -12.63 8.08
CA ALA A 126 -6.20 -12.81 6.74
C ALA A 126 -4.96 -11.92 6.57
N LEU A 127 -3.81 -12.55 6.31
CA LEU A 127 -2.66 -11.92 5.69
C LEU A 127 -2.49 -12.55 4.32
N PHE A 128 -2.85 -11.81 3.26
CA PHE A 128 -2.54 -12.24 1.90
C PHE A 128 -1.26 -11.55 1.46
N GLN A 129 -0.34 -12.31 0.87
CA GLN A 129 0.82 -11.76 0.20
C GLN A 129 0.80 -12.22 -1.26
N HIS A 130 0.76 -11.27 -2.18
CA HIS A 130 0.91 -11.58 -3.60
C HIS A 130 2.40 -11.64 -3.95
N ALA A 131 2.87 -12.79 -4.44
CA ALA A 131 4.23 -12.94 -4.91
C ALA A 131 4.42 -12.16 -6.23
N ARG A 132 5.23 -11.09 -6.21
CA ARG A 132 5.79 -10.54 -7.45
C ARG A 132 7.12 -11.23 -7.72
N GLY A 133 7.40 -11.55 -8.99
CA GLY A 133 8.71 -12.07 -9.41
C GLY A 133 9.85 -11.19 -8.87
N ASP A 134 10.98 -11.83 -8.54
CA ASP A 134 12.05 -11.25 -7.72
C ASP A 134 12.52 -9.87 -8.24
N ARG A 135 12.53 -8.88 -7.36
CA ARG A 135 13.01 -7.51 -7.63
C ARG A 135 14.51 -7.34 -7.39
N SER A 136 15.17 -8.34 -6.81
CA SER A 136 16.55 -8.23 -6.31
C SER A 136 17.60 -7.94 -7.39
N ASP A 137 17.27 -8.11 -8.68
CA ASP A 137 18.27 -8.12 -9.76
C ASP A 137 18.39 -6.81 -10.57
N ARG A 138 17.35 -5.96 -10.59
CA ARG A 138 17.37 -4.75 -11.47
C ARG A 138 18.28 -3.62 -10.99
N GLY A 139 18.77 -3.67 -9.74
CA GLY A 139 19.62 -2.63 -9.16
C GLY A 139 21.12 -2.96 -9.12
N ARG A 140 21.51 -4.23 -9.29
CA ARG A 140 22.93 -4.64 -9.20
C ARG A 140 23.65 -4.60 -10.54
N HIS A 141 22.94 -4.80 -11.65
CA HIS A 141 23.55 -4.86 -12.97
C HIS A 141 24.02 -3.50 -13.53
N GLN A 142 23.48 -2.36 -13.07
CA GLN A 142 23.93 -1.03 -13.55
C GLN A 142 25.11 -0.45 -12.77
N ALA A 143 25.46 -0.99 -11.60
CA ALA A 143 26.55 -0.45 -10.76
C ALA A 143 27.91 -1.13 -10.98
N LEU A 144 27.97 -2.23 -11.74
CA LEU A 144 29.18 -3.04 -11.91
C LEU A 144 29.97 -2.79 -13.22
N HIS A 145 29.50 -1.90 -14.10
CA HIS A 145 30.18 -1.59 -15.38
C HIS A 145 30.99 -0.28 -15.38
N GLY A 146 31.40 0.25 -14.22
CA GLY A 146 32.00 1.59 -14.14
C GLY A 146 33.26 1.76 -13.26
N ARG A 147 33.97 0.70 -12.85
CA ARG A 147 35.21 0.85 -12.06
C ARG A 147 36.29 -0.19 -12.41
N GLY A 148 37.46 0.31 -12.84
CA GLY A 148 38.75 -0.38 -12.94
C GLY A 148 39.02 -0.99 -14.31
N LEU A 149 40.18 -0.81 -14.96
CA LEU A 149 41.53 -0.65 -14.41
C LEU A 149 42.40 0.18 -15.37
N GLY A 150 43.05 1.22 -14.84
CA GLY A 150 44.27 1.77 -15.44
C GLY A 150 45.45 0.91 -15.00
N THR A 151 46.20 0.37 -15.95
CA THR A 151 47.47 -0.32 -15.70
C THR A 151 48.61 0.66 -15.92
N ALA A 152 49.36 0.91 -14.85
CA ALA A 152 50.71 1.42 -14.92
C ALA A 152 51.64 0.31 -15.44
N ALA A 153 52.45 0.62 -16.44
CA ALA A 153 53.76 0.06 -16.75
C ALA A 153 54.46 1.01 -17.72
#